data_AF-A0A537P8Y6-F1
#
_entry.id   AF-A0A537P8Y6-F1
#
_cell.length_a   1.000
_cell.length_b   1.000
_cell.length_c   1.000
_cell.angle_alpha   90.00
_cell.angle_beta   90.00
_cell.angle_gamma   90.00
#
_symmetry.space_group_name_H-M   'P 1'
#
loop_
_entity.id
_entity.type
_entity.pdbx_description
1 polymer ?
#
loop_
_entity_poly.entity_id
_entity_poly.type
_entity_poly.pdbx_seq_one_letter_code
_entity_poly.pdbx_strand_id
1 'polypeptide(L)'
;MPIDQACRIIDLGTGTGAIGVTLLAERPKASAVMTDISADALASARENATLYGVEGRSSFIEGSWFAGIGGRFDLILSNPPY
;
A
#
# COMPACT_ATOMS: atom_id res chain seq x y z
N MET A 1 -4.85 -0.75 -15.89
CA MET A 1 -5.92 0.03 -15.23
C MET A 1 -5.97 1.43 -15.83
N PRO A 2 -7.15 2.00 -16.16
CA PRO A 2 -7.30 3.40 -16.55
C PRO A 2 -6.92 4.36 -15.41
N ILE A 3 -6.37 5.55 -15.70
CA ILE A 3 -6.00 6.53 -14.66
C ILE A 3 -7.20 6.99 -13.84
N ASP A 4 -8.36 7.14 -14.49
CA ASP A 4 -9.58 7.69 -13.88
C ASP A 4 -10.54 6.66 -13.30
N GLN A 5 -10.09 5.41 -13.11
CA GLN A 5 -10.88 4.36 -12.50
C GLN A 5 -10.52 4.20 -11.02
N ALA A 6 -11.54 4.15 -10.15
CA ALA A 6 -11.35 3.81 -8.75
C ALA A 6 -10.89 2.35 -8.61
N CYS A 7 -9.94 2.11 -7.71
CA CYS A 7 -9.33 0.81 -7.51
C CYS A 7 -8.84 0.66 -6.08
N ARG A 8 -9.05 -0.52 -5.51
CA ARG A 8 -8.56 -0.88 -4.18
C ARG A 8 -7.40 -1.85 -4.31
N ILE A 9 -6.24 -1.41 -3.85
CA ILE A 9 -4.96 -2.12 -3.97
C ILE A 9 -4.57 -2.69 -2.60
N ILE A 10 -3.88 -3.81 -2.61
CA ILE A 10 -3.10 -4.28 -1.45
C ILE A 10 -1.65 -4.55 -1.83
N ASP A 11 -0.72 -4.07 -1.00
CA ASP A 11 0.72 -4.28 -1.11
C ASP A 11 1.21 -5.13 0.08
N LEU A 12 1.62 -6.37 -0.22
CA LEU A 12 2.03 -7.37 0.76
C LEU A 12 3.55 -7.39 0.88
N GLY A 13 4.05 -7.08 2.09
CA GLY A 13 5.48 -6.86 2.31
C GLY A 13 5.92 -5.52 1.70
N THR A 14 5.21 -4.45 2.07
CA THR A 14 5.34 -3.13 1.46
C THR A 14 6.72 -2.49 1.68
N GLY A 15 7.47 -2.94 2.69
CA GLY A 15 8.75 -2.35 3.06
C GLY A 15 8.57 -0.85 3.35
N THR A 16 9.37 -0.02 2.70
CA THR A 16 9.27 1.45 2.77
C THR A 16 8.12 2.05 1.94
N GLY A 17 7.22 1.23 1.40
CA GLY A 17 6.06 1.67 0.64
C GLY A 17 6.34 1.97 -0.84
N ALA A 18 7.50 1.59 -1.38
CA ALA A 18 7.92 2.02 -2.72
C ALA A 18 6.87 1.73 -3.82
N ILE A 19 6.27 0.53 -3.83
CA ILE A 19 5.28 0.17 -4.85
C ILE A 19 3.93 0.82 -4.55
N GLY A 20 3.40 0.63 -3.34
CA GLY A 20 2.10 1.17 -2.94
C GLY A 20 2.02 2.70 -3.05
N VAL A 21 3.02 3.41 -2.55
CA VAL A 21 3.07 4.89 -2.55
C VAL A 21 3.16 5.43 -3.98
N THR A 22 4.05 4.88 -4.82
CA THR A 22 4.16 5.28 -6.22
C THR A 22 2.86 5.05 -6.98
N LEU A 23 2.19 3.91 -6.76
CA LEU A 23 0.90 3.67 -7.40
C LEU A 23 -0.18 4.66 -6.96
N LEU A 24 -0.23 5.03 -5.69
CA LEU A 24 -1.18 6.03 -5.23
C LEU A 24 -0.87 7.43 -5.77
N ALA A 25 0.39 7.77 -5.99
CA ALA A 25 0.80 9.05 -6.58
C ALA A 25 0.37 9.14 -8.06
N GLU A 26 0.57 8.05 -8.82
CA GLU A 26 0.22 7.98 -10.23
C GLU A 26 -1.29 7.77 -10.47
N ARG A 27 -2.02 7.24 -9.47
CA ARG A 27 -3.44 6.89 -9.53
C ARG A 27 -4.26 7.65 -8.48
N PRO A 28 -4.72 8.88 -8.78
CA PRO A 28 -5.43 9.74 -7.84
C PRO A 28 -6.72 9.14 -7.26
N LYS A 29 -7.38 8.23 -7.99
CA LYS A 29 -8.63 7.56 -7.55
C LYS A 29 -8.41 6.20 -6.88
N ALA A 30 -7.17 5.73 -6.77
CA ALA A 30 -6.87 4.48 -6.08
C ALA A 30 -6.81 4.68 -4.55
N SER A 31 -7.03 3.60 -3.81
CA SER A 31 -6.70 3.50 -2.39
C SER A 31 -5.88 2.23 -2.17
N ALA A 32 -5.01 2.23 -1.15
CA ALA A 32 -4.15 1.10 -0.88
C ALA A 32 -4.14 0.71 0.59
N VAL A 33 -4.10 -0.60 0.83
CA VAL A 33 -3.69 -1.20 2.09
C VAL A 33 -2.24 -1.67 1.91
N MET A 34 -1.32 -1.16 2.71
CA MET A 34 0.09 -1.51 2.71
C MET A 34 0.39 -2.29 3.98
N THR A 35 0.98 -3.48 3.83
CA THR A 35 1.21 -4.39 4.95
C THR A 35 2.64 -4.84 5.03
N ASP A 36 3.15 -4.96 6.24
CA ASP A 36 4.48 -5.51 6.51
C ASP A 36 4.49 -6.17 7.89
N ILE A 37 5.41 -7.11 8.08
CA ILE A 37 5.67 -7.70 9.40
C ILE A 37 6.51 -6.77 10.28
N SER A 38 7.20 -5.80 9.68
CA SER A 38 8.06 -4.86 10.37
C SER A 38 7.33 -3.54 10.64
N ALA A 39 7.15 -3.21 11.91
CA ALA A 39 6.63 -1.91 12.34
C ALA A 39 7.52 -0.74 11.84
N ASP A 40 8.85 -0.93 11.81
CA ASP A 40 9.79 0.08 11.32
C ASP A 40 9.62 0.34 9.82
N ALA A 41 9.37 -0.73 9.03
CA ALA A 41 9.08 -0.59 7.61
C ALA A 41 7.79 0.20 7.39
N LEU A 42 6.74 -0.09 8.15
CA LEU A 42 5.47 0.64 8.09
C LEU A 42 5.60 2.10 8.51
N ALA A 43 6.48 2.41 9.48
CA ALA A 43 6.79 3.79 9.84
C ALA A 43 7.39 4.55 8.65
N SER A 44 8.41 3.98 8.00
CA SER A 44 8.99 4.55 6.77
C SER A 44 7.98 4.67 5.63
N ALA A 45 7.11 3.66 5.45
CA ALA A 45 6.06 3.69 4.43
C ALA A 45 5.05 4.82 4.67
N ARG A 46 4.68 5.07 5.93
CA ARG A 46 3.82 6.19 6.31
C ARG A 46 4.49 7.54 6.05
N GLU A 47 5.75 7.70 6.46
CA GLU A 47 6.52 8.93 6.18
C GLU A 47 6.58 9.22 4.68
N ASN A 48 6.84 8.21 3.85
CA ASN A 48 6.83 8.34 2.41
C ASN A 48 5.44 8.70 1.88
N ALA A 49 4.38 8.06 2.38
CA ALA A 49 3.02 8.40 1.98
C ALA A 49 2.64 9.85 2.32
N THR A 50 3.10 10.38 3.45
CA THR A 50 2.94 11.80 3.81
C THR A 50 3.77 12.69 2.87
N LEU A 51 5.04 12.35 2.63
CA LEU A 51 5.94 13.11 1.75
C LEU A 51 5.39 13.26 0.32
N TYR A 52 4.76 12.21 -0.22
CA TYR A 52 4.17 12.21 -1.55
C TYR A 52 2.67 12.60 -1.56
N GLY A 53 2.10 12.99 -0.41
CA GLY A 53 0.73 13.49 -0.33
C GLY A 53 -0.37 12.44 -0.57
N VAL A 54 -0.07 11.16 -0.33
CA VAL A 54 -1.00 10.03 -0.54
C VAL A 54 -1.50 9.39 0.75
N GLU A 55 -1.07 9.88 1.92
CA GLU A 55 -1.46 9.34 3.22
C GLU A 55 -2.99 9.24 3.40
N GLY A 56 -3.75 10.23 2.96
CA GLY A 56 -5.23 10.23 3.08
C GLY A 56 -5.95 9.09 2.32
N ARG A 57 -5.25 8.37 1.44
CA ARG A 57 -5.75 7.20 0.70
C ARG A 57 -4.96 5.92 1.01
N SER A 58 -4.12 5.95 2.05
CA SER A 58 -3.26 4.87 2.46
C SER A 58 -3.72 4.30 3.80
N SER A 59 -3.70 2.98 3.95
CA SER A 59 -3.91 2.27 5.21
C SER A 59 -2.72 1.36 5.47
N PHE A 60 -2.22 1.34 6.70
CA PHE A 60 -1.04 0.57 7.09
C PHE A 60 -1.43 -0.47 8.12
N ILE A 61 -1.07 -1.73 7.89
CA ILE A 61 -1.41 -2.85 8.78
C ILE A 61 -0.15 -3.66 9.04
N GLU A 62 0.22 -3.79 10.32
CA GLU A 62 1.25 -4.73 10.74
C GLU A 62 0.69 -6.14 10.73
N GLY A 63 1.32 -7.03 9.96
CA GLY A 63 0.83 -8.39 9.82
C GLY A 63 1.54 -9.18 8.74
N SER A 64 1.42 -10.50 8.86
CA SER A 64 1.92 -11.42 7.84
C SER A 64 0.84 -11.65 6.78
N TRP A 65 1.17 -11.38 5.52
CA TRP A 65 0.27 -11.60 4.37
C TRP A 65 -1.12 -10.97 4.59
N PHE A 66 -2.18 -11.78 4.60
CA PHE A 66 -3.57 -11.32 4.75
C PHE A 66 -4.06 -11.28 6.21
N ALA A 67 -3.17 -11.43 7.20
CA ALA A 67 -3.57 -11.40 8.61
C ALA A 67 -4.25 -10.07 8.95
N GLY A 68 -5.50 -10.13 9.43
CA GLY A 68 -6.30 -8.94 9.77
C GLY A 68 -6.89 -8.19 8.56
N ILE A 69 -6.80 -8.75 7.35
CA ILE A 69 -7.24 -8.09 6.12
C ILE A 69 -8.52 -8.73 5.59
N GLY A 70 -9.54 -7.90 5.36
CA GLY A 70 -10.81 -8.30 4.76
C GLY A 70 -11.19 -7.50 3.51
N GLY A 71 -12.14 -8.06 2.76
CA GLY A 71 -12.76 -7.43 1.60
C GLY A 71 -12.15 -7.85 0.25
N ARG A 72 -12.52 -7.14 -0.80
CA ARG A 72 -12.03 -7.37 -2.17
C ARG A 72 -10.98 -6.33 -2.54
N PHE A 73 -10.04 -6.75 -3.38
CA PHE A 73 -9.02 -5.91 -3.97
C PHE A 73 -9.03 -6.15 -5.47
N ASP A 74 -8.86 -5.08 -6.23
CA ASP A 74 -8.75 -5.13 -7.69
C ASP A 74 -7.33 -5.52 -8.12
N LEU A 75 -6.35 -5.27 -7.24
CA LEU A 75 -4.94 -5.57 -7.45
C LEU A 75 -4.27 -5.99 -6.14
N ILE A 76 -3.55 -7.11 -6.20
CA ILE A 76 -2.71 -7.63 -5.12
C ILE A 76 -1.26 -7.55 -5.61
N LEU A 77 -0.41 -6.90 -4.83
CA LEU A 77 1.00 -6.68 -5.11
C LEU A 77 1.83 -7.31 -4.02
N SER A 78 3.02 -7.79 -4.38
CA SER A 78 4.04 -8.20 -3.44
C SER A 78 5.39 -8.16 -4.14
N ASN A 79 6.40 -7.68 -3.44
CA ASN A 79 7.80 -7.84 -3.83
C ASN A 79 8.49 -8.68 -2.76
N PRO A 80 8.35 -10.02 -2.79
CA PRO A 80 8.87 -10.89 -1.75
C PRO A 80 10.41 -10.85 -1.71
N PRO A 81 11.02 -11.12 -0.53
CA PRO A 81 12.47 -11.22 -0.42
C PRO A 81 13.02 -12.36 -1.31
N TYR A 82 14.25 -12.19 -1.79
CA TYR A 82 14.99 -13.17 -2.60
C TYR A 82 15.37 -14.43 -1.82
#